data_AF-A0A7K0DNI0-F1
#
_entry.id   AF-A0A7K0DNI0-F1
#
_cell.length_a   1.000
_cell.length_b   1.000
_cell.length_c   1.000
_cell.angle_alpha   90.00
_cell.angle_beta   90.00
_cell.angle_gamma   90.00
#
_symmetry.space_group_name_H-M   'P 1'
#
loop_
_entity.id
_entity.type
_entity.pdbx_description
1 polymer ?
#
loop_
_entity_poly.entity_id
_entity_poly.type
_entity_poly.pdbx_seq_one_letter_code
_entity_poly.pdbx_strand_id
1 'polypeptide(L)'
;MPIPPMLPILHTHVPAMVWLEDGDDNFVRWSESTQAIGTVLRWPEAQLLDDRRAGDTPSITGRGSGAVMVWRGGDPDRRLWWSRLSGSSSTAGGPVWSPQQPVRSAPPGGFPPELIVTASPPAVGRFGDRVFLAWMDPRDNPPQHLCLAELQGDQWGPTIRLAGAITQNAVAFGEHSGLLHMTLRGYGPHDTYIDWYTFNGESWHYRGKQNQFAASSGPALASDGATLHMAWRRAGDDHLGWSTFNGETWSPEIVLTDRRSAAAPALAQTDSGKVAMVWAGATGDNRLWWSVFDGNHWSEQQPFPDRWSNRGHPAALA
;
A
#
# COMPACT_ATOMS: atom_id res chain seq x y z
N MET A 1 25.21 25.92 35.51
CA MET A 1 24.03 25.02 35.49
C MET A 1 24.40 23.81 34.64
N PRO A 2 24.16 22.57 35.08
CA PRO A 2 24.33 21.41 34.21
C PRO A 2 23.23 21.45 33.15
N ILE A 3 23.63 21.25 31.89
CA ILE A 3 22.71 21.11 30.76
C ILE A 3 21.88 19.84 31.05
N PRO A 4 20.54 19.89 31.06
CA PRO A 4 19.74 18.69 31.25
C PRO A 4 20.08 17.68 30.14
N PRO A 5 20.15 16.38 30.43
CA PRO A 5 20.43 15.38 29.41
C PRO A 5 19.38 15.52 28.30
N MET A 6 19.83 15.72 27.05
CA MET A 6 18.93 15.65 25.90
C MET A 6 18.28 14.27 25.93
N LEU A 7 16.95 14.24 26.06
CA LEU A 7 16.18 13.03 25.85
C LEU A 7 16.55 12.48 24.46
N PRO A 8 16.77 11.16 24.30
CA PRO A 8 17.08 10.60 23.00
C PRO A 8 15.91 10.92 22.06
N ILE A 9 16.18 11.73 21.05
CA ILE A 9 15.28 11.94 19.93
C ILE A 9 15.28 10.61 19.18
N LEU A 10 14.19 9.85 19.20
CA LEU A 10 14.08 8.76 18.24
C LEU A 10 14.05 9.37 16.84
N HIS A 11 15.07 9.07 16.04
CA HIS A 11 15.11 9.38 14.62
C HIS A 11 14.24 8.39 13.83
N THR A 12 12.98 8.25 14.21
CA THR A 12 12.05 7.35 13.52
C THR A 12 11.01 8.21 12.82
N HIS A 13 11.15 8.35 11.50
CA HIS A 13 10.00 8.74 10.70
C HIS A 13 9.12 7.52 10.51
N VAL A 14 7.86 7.69 10.84
CA VAL A 14 6.83 6.75 10.46
C VAL A 14 6.53 6.87 8.97
N PRO A 15 6.14 5.78 8.29
CA PRO A 15 5.61 5.88 6.93
C PRO A 15 4.36 6.76 6.88
N ALA A 16 4.16 7.42 5.74
CA ALA A 16 2.89 8.08 5.47
C ALA A 16 1.78 7.03 5.45
N MET A 17 0.58 7.40 5.90
CA MET A 17 -0.56 6.48 5.96
C MET A 17 -1.80 7.10 5.35
N VAL A 18 -2.53 6.31 4.57
CA VAL A 18 -3.86 6.66 4.06
C VAL A 18 -4.85 5.57 4.44
N TRP A 19 -6.07 5.95 4.83
CA TRP A 19 -7.12 5.00 5.21
C TRP A 19 -8.50 5.59 5.05
N LEU A 20 -9.52 4.74 5.21
CA LEU A 20 -10.92 5.13 5.36
C LEU A 20 -11.35 4.80 6.79
N GLU A 21 -11.96 5.75 7.48
CA GLU A 21 -12.46 5.55 8.83
C GLU A 21 -13.94 5.19 8.83
N ASP A 22 -14.35 4.59 9.94
CA ASP A 22 -15.71 4.18 10.23
C ASP A 22 -16.64 5.41 10.28
N GLY A 23 -17.67 5.42 9.43
CA GLY A 23 -18.55 6.55 9.19
C GLY A 23 -19.02 6.58 7.74
N ASP A 24 -20.27 6.96 7.50
CA ASP A 24 -20.87 6.98 6.14
C ASP A 24 -20.32 8.11 5.24
N ASP A 25 -19.18 8.71 5.60
CA ASP A 25 -18.57 9.80 4.84
C ASP A 25 -17.68 9.32 3.69
N ASN A 26 -17.09 8.12 3.79
CA ASN A 26 -16.16 7.55 2.80
C ASN A 26 -15.02 8.50 2.39
N PHE A 27 -14.69 9.50 3.23
CA PHE A 27 -13.62 10.44 2.95
C PHE A 27 -12.26 9.83 3.27
N VAL A 28 -11.29 10.12 2.41
CA VAL A 28 -9.91 9.69 2.63
C VAL A 28 -9.33 10.43 3.83
N ARG A 29 -8.70 9.68 4.72
CA ARG A 29 -7.86 10.22 5.78
C ARG A 29 -6.42 9.95 5.49
N TRP A 30 -5.59 10.87 5.93
CA TRP A 30 -4.17 10.85 5.64
C TRP A 30 -3.35 11.32 6.83
N SER A 31 -2.16 10.76 6.97
CA SER A 31 -1.15 11.17 7.93
C SER A 31 0.17 11.24 7.20
N GLU A 32 0.85 12.38 7.33
CA GLU A 32 2.16 12.58 6.72
C GLU A 32 3.20 11.61 7.32
N SER A 33 4.26 11.35 6.56
CA SER A 33 5.50 10.84 7.14
C SER A 33 6.22 11.99 7.85
N THR A 34 6.40 11.90 9.16
CA THR A 34 7.13 12.93 9.93
C THR A 34 8.08 12.30 10.92
N GLN A 35 9.10 13.06 11.29
CA GLN A 35 9.99 12.70 12.39
C GLN A 35 9.22 12.73 13.72
N ALA A 36 9.07 11.59 14.38
CA ALA A 36 8.49 11.56 15.72
C ALA A 36 9.52 12.10 16.73
N ILE A 37 9.23 13.22 17.39
CA ILE A 37 10.09 13.76 18.45
C ILE A 37 9.65 13.16 19.79
N GLY A 38 10.44 12.25 20.35
CA GLY A 38 10.21 11.68 21.68
C GLY A 38 10.77 10.27 21.86
N THR A 39 10.38 9.61 22.96
CA THR A 39 10.77 8.24 23.31
C THR A 39 9.79 7.18 22.79
N VAL A 40 8.67 7.60 22.19
CA VAL A 40 7.59 6.74 21.72
C VAL A 40 7.31 7.08 20.26
N LEU A 41 7.29 6.05 19.41
CA LEU A 41 6.87 6.19 18.01
C LEU A 41 5.41 6.64 17.98
N ARG A 42 5.13 7.80 17.38
CA ARG A 42 3.78 8.32 17.20
C ARG A 42 3.61 8.74 15.74
N TRP A 43 2.52 8.30 15.12
CA TRP A 43 2.11 8.89 13.87
C TRP A 43 1.58 10.31 14.10
N PRO A 44 1.73 11.21 13.13
CA PRO A 44 1.07 12.52 13.14
C PRO A 44 -0.42 12.47 13.37
N GLU A 45 -1.04 13.62 13.58
CA GLU A 45 -2.49 13.71 13.58
C GLU A 45 -3.08 13.31 12.21
N ALA A 46 -4.24 12.67 12.24
CA ALA A 46 -5.01 12.37 11.05
C ALA A 46 -5.57 13.66 10.42
N GLN A 47 -5.40 13.79 9.12
CA GLN A 47 -5.99 14.86 8.32
C GLN A 47 -7.12 14.29 7.47
N LEU A 48 -8.28 14.93 7.53
CA LEU A 48 -9.43 14.63 6.67
C LEU A 48 -9.24 15.30 5.30
N LEU A 49 -9.30 14.52 4.23
CA LEU A 49 -9.35 15.02 2.86
C LEU A 49 -10.81 15.01 2.39
N ASP A 50 -11.55 16.05 2.79
CA ASP A 50 -13.00 16.20 2.57
C ASP A 50 -13.37 16.51 1.10
N ASP A 51 -12.38 16.66 0.23
CA ASP A 51 -12.55 16.84 -1.21
C ASP A 51 -12.62 15.49 -1.95
N ARG A 52 -12.16 14.38 -1.35
CA ARG A 52 -12.01 13.09 -2.03
C ARG A 52 -12.65 11.94 -1.25
N ARG A 53 -13.63 11.31 -1.91
CA ARG A 53 -14.30 10.10 -1.40
C ARG A 53 -13.80 8.88 -2.13
N ALA A 54 -13.53 7.81 -1.40
CA ALA A 54 -13.12 6.54 -1.97
C ALA A 54 -14.07 5.42 -1.60
N GLY A 55 -14.27 4.48 -2.51
CA GLY A 55 -15.12 3.31 -2.25
C GLY A 55 -14.36 2.09 -1.75
N ASP A 56 -13.03 2.10 -1.87
CA ASP A 56 -12.12 1.09 -1.31
C ASP A 56 -10.88 1.80 -0.74
N THR A 57 -10.02 1.06 -0.02
CA THR A 57 -8.74 1.56 0.48
C THR A 57 -7.94 2.26 -0.62
N PRO A 58 -7.60 3.55 -0.43
CA PRO A 58 -6.66 4.26 -1.30
C PRO A 58 -5.28 3.63 -1.26
N SER A 59 -4.52 3.76 -2.33
CA SER A 59 -3.12 3.35 -2.40
C SER A 59 -2.22 4.59 -2.50
N ILE A 60 -1.05 4.53 -1.86
CA ILE A 60 -0.08 5.64 -1.81
C ILE A 60 1.33 5.10 -2.06
N THR A 61 2.18 5.90 -2.71
CA THR A 61 3.60 5.61 -2.85
C THR A 61 4.45 6.88 -2.77
N GLY A 62 5.70 6.74 -2.35
CA GLY A 62 6.66 7.84 -2.18
C GLY A 62 6.52 8.60 -0.87
N ARG A 63 7.55 9.37 -0.53
CA ARG A 63 7.63 10.16 0.71
C ARG A 63 7.68 11.65 0.40
N GLY A 64 6.98 12.45 1.21
CA GLY A 64 6.96 13.91 1.12
C GLY A 64 6.56 14.41 -0.28
N SER A 65 7.21 15.48 -0.72
CA SER A 65 6.96 16.07 -2.03
C SER A 65 7.21 15.06 -3.15
N GLY A 66 6.19 14.83 -3.96
CA GLY A 66 6.20 13.83 -5.03
C GLY A 66 5.53 12.51 -4.68
N ALA A 67 5.04 12.33 -3.45
CA ALA A 67 4.15 11.21 -3.12
C ALA A 67 2.90 11.24 -4.00
N VAL A 68 2.43 10.07 -4.41
CA VAL A 68 1.27 9.90 -5.29
C VAL A 68 0.25 9.04 -4.57
N MET A 69 -1.00 9.51 -4.56
CA MET A 69 -2.15 8.76 -4.05
C MET A 69 -3.08 8.44 -5.20
N VAL A 70 -3.59 7.21 -5.23
CA VAL A 70 -4.60 6.75 -6.18
C VAL A 70 -5.75 6.09 -5.42
N TRP A 71 -6.98 6.28 -5.90
CA TRP A 71 -8.15 5.67 -5.30
C TRP A 71 -9.25 5.45 -6.33
N ARG A 72 -10.17 4.52 -6.05
CA ARG A 72 -11.45 4.44 -6.75
C ARG A 72 -12.44 5.35 -6.03
N GLY A 73 -13.23 6.12 -6.79
CA GLY A 73 -14.30 6.96 -6.24
C GLY A 73 -15.26 6.19 -5.31
N GLY A 74 -15.91 6.93 -4.41
CA GLY A 74 -17.00 6.40 -3.59
C GLY A 74 -18.26 6.15 -4.40
N ASP A 75 -18.96 5.05 -4.16
CA ASP A 75 -20.15 4.68 -4.95
C ASP A 75 -21.20 5.81 -5.01
N PRO A 76 -21.80 6.08 -6.18
CA PRO A 76 -21.73 5.28 -7.41
C PRO A 76 -20.53 5.60 -8.33
N ASP A 77 -19.59 6.46 -7.91
CA ASP A 77 -18.43 6.81 -8.73
C ASP A 77 -17.41 5.67 -8.78
N ARG A 78 -17.26 5.04 -9.94
CA ARG A 78 -16.28 3.97 -10.17
C ARG A 78 -15.02 4.44 -10.89
N ARG A 79 -14.85 5.75 -11.10
CA ARG A 79 -13.64 6.30 -11.72
C ARG A 79 -12.45 6.08 -10.80
N LEU A 80 -11.30 5.83 -11.41
CA LEU A 80 -10.03 5.98 -10.72
C LEU A 80 -9.64 7.46 -10.70
N TRP A 81 -9.16 7.88 -9.55
CA TRP A 81 -8.70 9.23 -9.25
C TRP A 81 -7.29 9.18 -8.72
N TRP A 82 -6.56 10.27 -8.91
CA TRP A 82 -5.22 10.41 -8.35
C TRP A 82 -4.92 11.87 -7.97
N SER A 83 -3.95 12.03 -7.07
CA SER A 83 -3.47 13.32 -6.59
C SER A 83 -1.99 13.19 -6.22
N ARG A 84 -1.27 14.31 -6.27
CA ARG A 84 0.16 14.38 -5.95
C ARG A 84 0.41 15.33 -4.79
N LEU A 85 1.29 14.91 -3.89
CA LEU A 85 1.74 15.74 -2.77
C LEU A 85 2.84 16.69 -3.22
N SER A 86 2.71 17.96 -2.84
CA SER A 86 3.77 18.96 -2.96
C SER A 86 4.13 19.47 -1.57
N GLY A 87 5.39 19.87 -1.38
CA GLY A 87 5.87 20.30 -0.08
C GLY A 87 6.01 19.15 0.93
N SER A 88 6.32 19.52 2.16
CA SER A 88 6.48 18.67 3.34
C SER A 88 6.27 19.50 4.61
N SER A 89 6.18 18.84 5.75
CA SER A 89 6.21 19.46 7.09
C SER A 89 7.37 20.42 7.32
N SER A 90 8.47 20.31 6.56
CA SER A 90 9.62 21.21 6.59
C SER A 90 9.54 22.41 5.63
N THR A 91 8.55 22.47 4.73
CA THR A 91 8.36 23.58 3.77
C THR A 91 7.38 24.63 4.28
N ALA A 92 7.59 25.90 3.91
CA ALA A 92 6.63 26.96 4.16
C ALA A 92 5.30 26.68 3.43
N GLY A 93 4.21 26.56 4.19
CA GLY A 93 2.90 26.14 3.66
C GLY A 93 2.56 24.67 3.91
N GLY A 94 3.53 23.87 4.38
CA GLY A 94 3.31 22.46 4.71
C GLY A 94 3.06 21.58 3.48
N PRO A 95 2.70 20.31 3.71
CA PRO A 95 2.35 19.40 2.63
C PRO A 95 0.96 19.72 2.06
N VAL A 96 0.85 19.82 0.74
CA VAL A 96 -0.39 20.15 0.02
C VAL A 96 -0.63 19.16 -1.10
N TRP A 97 -1.77 18.47 -1.04
CA TRP A 97 -2.26 17.61 -2.12
C TRP A 97 -2.82 18.46 -3.26
N SER A 98 -2.46 18.12 -4.50
CA SER A 98 -3.12 18.69 -5.69
C SER A 98 -4.62 18.36 -5.70
N PRO A 99 -5.43 19.14 -6.43
CA PRO A 99 -6.80 18.73 -6.75
C PRO A 99 -6.83 17.32 -7.35
N GLN A 100 -7.88 16.55 -7.06
CA GLN A 100 -8.06 15.24 -7.64
C GLN A 100 -8.17 15.31 -9.16
N GLN A 101 -7.50 14.38 -9.84
CA GLN A 101 -7.53 14.24 -11.29
C GLN A 101 -8.04 12.85 -11.65
N PRO A 102 -8.92 12.72 -12.66
CA PRO A 102 -9.34 11.41 -13.09
C PRO A 102 -8.19 10.71 -13.82
N VAL A 103 -8.00 9.42 -13.57
CA VAL A 103 -7.05 8.61 -14.32
C VAL A 103 -7.57 8.44 -15.74
N ARG A 104 -6.71 8.81 -16.71
CA ARG A 104 -6.92 8.53 -18.12
C ARG A 104 -5.72 7.80 -18.67
N SER A 105 -5.95 6.70 -19.39
CA SER A 105 -4.90 5.95 -20.06
C SER A 105 -5.39 5.49 -21.43
N ALA A 106 -4.47 5.45 -22.40
CA ALA A 106 -4.76 4.92 -23.73
C ALA A 106 -4.79 3.40 -23.68
N PRO A 107 -5.86 2.74 -24.16
CA PRO A 107 -5.88 1.28 -24.23
C PRO A 107 -4.89 0.79 -25.30
N PRO A 108 -4.53 -0.50 -25.29
CA PRO A 108 -3.64 -1.07 -26.31
C PRO A 108 -4.18 -0.81 -27.72
N GLY A 109 -3.27 -0.48 -28.66
CA GLY A 109 -3.63 -0.25 -30.07
C GLY A 109 -3.68 1.21 -30.53
N GLY A 110 -3.23 2.17 -29.69
CA GLY A 110 -3.05 3.57 -30.12
C GLY A 110 -4.34 4.40 -30.15
N PHE A 111 -5.36 3.97 -29.40
CA PHE A 111 -6.59 4.73 -29.20
C PHE A 111 -6.35 5.93 -28.25
N PRO A 112 -7.21 6.97 -28.30
CA PRO A 112 -7.09 8.10 -27.38
C PRO A 112 -7.28 7.68 -25.91
N PRO A 113 -6.67 8.41 -24.95
CA PRO A 113 -6.85 8.14 -23.53
C PRO A 113 -8.31 8.21 -23.07
N GLU A 114 -8.76 7.15 -22.40
CA GLU A 114 -10.11 7.03 -21.86
C GLU A 114 -10.11 7.08 -20.33
N LEU A 115 -11.25 7.41 -19.72
CA LEU A 115 -11.41 7.36 -18.27
C LEU A 115 -11.37 5.91 -17.81
N ILE A 116 -10.57 5.62 -16.79
CA ILE A 116 -10.55 4.30 -16.18
C ILE A 116 -11.68 4.22 -15.15
N VAL A 117 -12.64 3.33 -15.40
CA VAL A 117 -13.81 3.07 -14.54
C VAL A 117 -13.80 1.61 -14.16
N THR A 118 -13.52 1.29 -12.90
CA THR A 118 -13.35 -0.09 -12.43
C THR A 118 -14.02 -0.31 -11.07
N ALA A 119 -14.45 -1.53 -10.81
CA ALA A 119 -15.02 -1.94 -9.52
C ALA A 119 -13.95 -2.49 -8.55
N SER A 120 -12.69 -2.58 -9.00
CA SER A 120 -11.60 -3.15 -8.21
C SER A 120 -10.71 -2.06 -7.59
N PRO A 121 -10.10 -2.33 -6.43
CA PRO A 121 -9.18 -1.39 -5.80
C PRO A 121 -7.91 -1.19 -6.65
N PRO A 122 -7.45 0.06 -6.87
CA PRO A 122 -6.18 0.32 -7.54
C PRO A 122 -5.00 0.13 -6.59
N ALA A 123 -3.80 -0.02 -7.17
CA ALA A 123 -2.54 0.03 -6.42
C ALA A 123 -1.54 0.95 -7.12
N VAL A 124 -0.69 1.65 -6.36
CA VAL A 124 0.41 2.45 -6.89
C VAL A 124 1.74 2.02 -6.29
N GLY A 125 2.79 1.95 -7.11
CA GLY A 125 4.13 1.56 -6.71
C GLY A 125 5.18 2.44 -7.35
N ARG A 126 6.38 2.47 -6.76
CA ARG A 126 7.50 3.31 -7.22
C ARG A 126 8.74 2.46 -7.49
N PHE A 127 9.46 2.83 -8.54
CA PHE A 127 10.75 2.25 -8.95
C PHE A 127 11.71 3.39 -9.28
N GLY A 128 12.58 3.76 -8.34
CA GLY A 128 13.34 5.01 -8.44
C GLY A 128 12.40 6.21 -8.57
N ASP A 129 12.48 6.94 -9.69
CA ASP A 129 11.59 8.08 -9.96
C ASP A 129 10.33 7.74 -10.76
N ARG A 130 10.17 6.48 -11.16
CA ARG A 130 9.04 6.01 -11.97
C ARG A 130 7.91 5.56 -11.08
N VAL A 131 6.69 5.96 -11.42
CA VAL A 131 5.48 5.60 -10.67
C VAL A 131 4.58 4.75 -11.56
N PHE A 132 4.15 3.61 -11.05
CA PHE A 132 3.28 2.67 -11.74
C PHE A 132 1.93 2.61 -11.04
N LEU A 133 0.86 2.72 -11.82
CA LEU A 133 -0.51 2.43 -11.41
C LEU A 133 -0.88 1.03 -11.89
N ALA A 134 -1.57 0.28 -11.04
CA ALA A 134 -2.16 -1.01 -11.34
C ALA A 134 -3.67 -1.00 -11.08
N TRP A 135 -4.43 -1.64 -11.96
CA TRP A 135 -5.88 -1.83 -11.82
C TRP A 135 -6.33 -3.07 -12.57
N MET A 136 -7.54 -3.55 -12.27
CA MET A 136 -8.11 -4.67 -13.02
C MET A 136 -8.90 -4.16 -14.23
N ASP A 137 -8.68 -4.77 -15.38
CA ASP A 137 -9.24 -4.39 -16.67
C ASP A 137 -10.78 -4.37 -16.60
N PRO A 138 -11.42 -3.20 -16.75
CA PRO A 138 -12.87 -3.08 -16.61
C PRO A 138 -13.65 -3.69 -17.77
N ARG A 139 -12.96 -4.10 -18.84
CA ARG A 139 -13.57 -4.80 -19.98
C ARG A 139 -13.82 -6.27 -19.68
N ASP A 140 -13.19 -6.83 -18.64
CA ASP A 140 -13.52 -8.18 -18.19
C ASP A 140 -14.78 -8.15 -17.31
N ASN A 141 -15.52 -9.26 -17.27
CA ASN A 141 -16.69 -9.43 -16.42
C ASN A 141 -16.63 -10.77 -15.67
N PRO A 142 -16.28 -10.79 -14.37
CA PRO A 142 -15.82 -9.64 -13.57
C PRO A 142 -14.41 -9.15 -13.98
N PRO A 143 -14.02 -7.91 -13.61
CA PRO A 143 -12.66 -7.40 -13.78
C PRO A 143 -11.64 -8.37 -13.16
N GLN A 144 -10.66 -8.82 -13.95
CA GLN A 144 -9.73 -9.84 -13.46
C GLN A 144 -8.31 -9.76 -14.01
N HIS A 145 -8.11 -9.24 -15.22
CA HIS A 145 -6.76 -9.12 -15.77
C HIS A 145 -6.09 -7.83 -15.31
N LEU A 146 -4.85 -7.95 -14.85
CA LEU A 146 -4.09 -6.81 -14.36
C LEU A 146 -3.65 -5.91 -15.53
N CYS A 147 -3.98 -4.63 -15.41
CA CYS A 147 -3.50 -3.55 -16.25
C CYS A 147 -2.53 -2.67 -15.47
N LEU A 148 -1.54 -2.12 -16.17
CA LEU A 148 -0.52 -1.22 -15.64
C LEU A 148 -0.40 0.02 -16.52
N ALA A 149 -0.06 1.16 -15.92
CA ALA A 149 0.39 2.36 -16.63
C ALA A 149 1.46 3.07 -15.81
N GLU A 150 2.41 3.69 -16.50
CA GLU A 150 3.45 4.50 -15.89
C GLU A 150 3.06 5.98 -15.93
N LEU A 151 3.33 6.72 -14.86
CA LEU A 151 3.13 8.17 -14.82
C LEU A 151 4.22 8.87 -15.63
N GLN A 152 3.80 9.68 -16.62
CA GLN A 152 4.66 10.44 -17.53
C GLN A 152 4.35 11.92 -17.40
N GLY A 153 5.16 12.64 -16.62
CA GLY A 153 4.85 14.02 -16.21
C GLY A 153 3.59 14.04 -15.35
N ASP A 154 2.52 14.64 -15.88
CA ASP A 154 1.21 14.74 -15.21
C ASP A 154 0.12 13.90 -15.92
N GLN A 155 0.50 12.87 -16.70
CA GLN A 155 -0.44 12.00 -17.40
C GLN A 155 -0.03 10.52 -17.24
N TRP A 156 -1.01 9.61 -17.17
CA TRP A 156 -0.72 8.19 -17.21
C TRP A 156 -0.49 7.74 -18.65
N GLY A 157 0.61 7.03 -18.87
CA GLY A 157 0.99 6.49 -20.16
C GLY A 157 0.03 5.41 -20.68
N PRO A 158 0.36 4.78 -21.81
CA PRO A 158 -0.45 3.71 -22.39
C PRO A 158 -0.62 2.52 -21.44
N THR A 159 -1.79 1.92 -21.46
CA THR A 159 -2.13 0.73 -20.67
C THR A 159 -1.38 -0.49 -21.19
N ILE A 160 -0.73 -1.21 -20.27
CA ILE A 160 -0.12 -2.51 -20.47
C ILE A 160 -0.97 -3.55 -19.75
N ARG A 161 -1.62 -4.47 -20.48
CA ARG A 161 -2.27 -5.64 -19.87
C ARG A 161 -1.20 -6.70 -19.61
N LEU A 162 -0.91 -6.97 -18.35
CA LEU A 162 0.17 -7.88 -17.98
C LEU A 162 -0.28 -9.33 -18.21
N ALA A 163 0.43 -10.04 -19.10
CA ALA A 163 0.06 -11.39 -19.49
C ALA A 163 0.10 -12.36 -18.29
N GLY A 164 -0.97 -13.16 -18.14
CA GLY A 164 -1.08 -14.17 -17.08
C GLY A 164 -1.38 -13.63 -15.67
N ALA A 165 -1.35 -12.31 -15.47
CA ALA A 165 -1.66 -11.70 -14.18
C ALA A 165 -3.18 -11.57 -14.01
N ILE A 166 -3.77 -12.51 -13.27
CA ILE A 166 -5.22 -12.56 -13.01
C ILE A 166 -5.47 -12.51 -11.50
N THR A 167 -6.24 -11.51 -11.03
CA THR A 167 -6.65 -11.37 -9.63
C THR A 167 -7.93 -10.56 -9.51
N GLN A 168 -8.51 -10.48 -8.30
CA GLN A 168 -9.61 -9.57 -7.97
C GLN A 168 -9.25 -8.65 -6.80
N ASN A 169 -8.04 -8.78 -6.28
CA ASN A 169 -7.54 -8.03 -5.13
C ASN A 169 -6.59 -6.93 -5.60
N ALA A 170 -6.39 -5.92 -4.76
CA ALA A 170 -5.28 -4.99 -4.95
C ALA A 170 -3.96 -5.78 -4.98
N VAL A 171 -3.03 -5.33 -5.84
CA VAL A 171 -1.67 -5.87 -5.89
C VAL A 171 -0.77 -5.12 -4.93
N ALA A 172 0.31 -5.75 -4.49
CA ALA A 172 1.34 -5.11 -3.68
C ALA A 172 2.53 -4.72 -4.55
N PHE A 173 3.16 -3.59 -4.25
CA PHE A 173 4.43 -3.17 -4.82
C PHE A 173 5.50 -3.00 -3.75
N GLY A 174 6.75 -3.34 -4.06
CA GLY A 174 7.89 -3.04 -3.21
C GLY A 174 9.19 -3.01 -4.01
N GLU A 175 9.91 -1.90 -3.95
CA GLU A 175 11.25 -1.81 -4.53
C GLU A 175 12.27 -2.49 -3.61
N HIS A 176 13.10 -3.36 -4.18
CA HIS A 176 14.17 -4.03 -3.46
C HIS A 176 15.28 -4.45 -4.44
N SER A 177 16.54 -4.24 -4.06
CA SER A 177 17.71 -4.69 -4.82
C SER A 177 17.68 -4.31 -6.31
N GLY A 178 17.21 -3.10 -6.62
CA GLY A 178 17.14 -2.58 -7.99
C GLY A 178 16.04 -3.19 -8.86
N LEU A 179 15.06 -3.87 -8.26
CA LEU A 179 13.86 -4.39 -8.92
C LEU A 179 12.61 -3.83 -8.24
N LEU A 180 11.57 -3.58 -9.02
CA LEU A 180 10.22 -3.41 -8.47
C LEU A 180 9.53 -4.77 -8.42
N HIS A 181 9.28 -5.25 -7.21
CA HIS A 181 8.55 -6.48 -6.96
C HIS A 181 7.05 -6.18 -6.94
N MET A 182 6.28 -7.07 -7.54
CA MET A 182 4.82 -7.05 -7.47
C MET A 182 4.29 -8.43 -7.08
N THR A 183 3.41 -8.47 -6.09
CA THR A 183 2.76 -9.71 -5.67
C THR A 183 1.24 -9.56 -5.72
N LEU A 184 0.57 -10.65 -6.08
CA LEU A 184 -0.88 -10.68 -6.23
C LEU A 184 -1.41 -12.01 -5.71
N ARG A 185 -2.55 -11.96 -5.01
CA ARG A 185 -3.31 -13.16 -4.67
C ARG A 185 -3.96 -13.71 -5.94
N GLY A 186 -3.97 -15.02 -6.11
CA GLY A 186 -4.67 -15.69 -7.19
C GLY A 186 -6.17 -15.37 -7.28
N TYR A 187 -6.76 -15.71 -8.43
CA TYR A 187 -8.14 -15.38 -8.77
C TYR A 187 -9.18 -16.30 -8.11
N GLY A 188 -10.26 -15.70 -7.60
CA GLY A 188 -11.41 -16.43 -7.08
C GLY A 188 -11.22 -16.99 -5.65
N PRO A 189 -12.19 -17.79 -5.17
CA PRO A 189 -12.21 -18.25 -3.77
C PRO A 189 -11.21 -19.36 -3.47
N HIS A 190 -10.80 -20.14 -4.48
CA HIS A 190 -9.95 -21.32 -4.29
C HIS A 190 -8.45 -21.03 -4.47
N ASP A 191 -8.11 -20.05 -5.31
CA ASP A 191 -6.72 -19.67 -5.53
C ASP A 191 -6.28 -18.67 -4.46
N THR A 192 -5.81 -19.22 -3.35
CA THR A 192 -5.29 -18.45 -2.21
C THR A 192 -3.78 -18.19 -2.32
N TYR A 193 -3.14 -18.68 -3.37
CA TYR A 193 -1.69 -18.57 -3.54
C TYR A 193 -1.27 -17.19 -4.02
N ILE A 194 0.01 -16.88 -3.84
CA ILE A 194 0.59 -15.60 -4.22
C ILE A 194 1.43 -15.77 -5.49
N ASP A 195 1.04 -15.10 -6.56
CA ASP A 195 1.85 -14.96 -7.76
C ASP A 195 2.81 -13.78 -7.62
N TRP A 196 4.02 -13.93 -8.15
CA TRP A 196 5.10 -12.95 -8.01
C TRP A 196 5.69 -12.54 -9.36
N TYR A 197 5.88 -11.23 -9.53
CA TYR A 197 6.44 -10.59 -10.70
C TYR A 197 7.56 -9.60 -10.30
N THR A 198 8.49 -9.34 -11.20
CA THR A 198 9.52 -8.29 -11.04
C THR A 198 9.64 -7.44 -12.28
N PHE A 199 9.91 -6.15 -12.08
CA PHE A 199 10.27 -5.21 -13.13
C PHE A 199 11.71 -4.75 -12.95
N ASN A 200 12.50 -4.82 -14.02
CA ASN A 200 13.94 -4.54 -14.00
C ASN A 200 14.32 -3.16 -14.56
N GLY A 201 13.34 -2.29 -14.78
CA GLY A 201 13.54 -1.02 -15.48
C GLY A 201 13.14 -1.06 -16.95
N GLU A 202 13.01 -2.24 -17.55
CA GLU A 202 12.66 -2.37 -18.97
C GLU A 202 11.39 -3.21 -19.16
N SER A 203 11.28 -4.35 -18.48
CA SER A 203 10.19 -5.29 -18.68
C SER A 203 9.78 -6.02 -17.41
N TRP A 204 8.51 -6.43 -17.39
CA TRP A 204 7.92 -7.25 -16.33
C TRP A 204 8.20 -8.73 -16.58
N HIS A 205 8.59 -9.45 -15.52
CA HIS A 205 8.92 -10.86 -15.56
C HIS A 205 8.08 -11.60 -14.51
N TYR A 206 7.42 -12.68 -14.92
CA TYR A 206 6.81 -13.61 -13.97
C TYR A 206 7.90 -14.46 -13.29
N ARG A 207 7.87 -14.50 -11.96
CA ARG A 207 8.87 -15.20 -11.13
C ARG A 207 8.37 -16.52 -10.57
N GLY A 208 7.07 -16.76 -10.59
CA GLY A 208 6.46 -18.00 -10.13
C GLY A 208 5.39 -17.78 -9.06
N LYS A 209 4.76 -18.89 -8.68
CA LYS A 209 3.70 -18.93 -7.68
C LYS A 209 4.22 -19.51 -6.37
N GLN A 210 3.92 -18.83 -5.27
CA GLN A 210 4.26 -19.25 -3.91
C GLN A 210 3.12 -20.11 -3.34
N ASN A 211 3.09 -21.39 -3.73
CA ASN A 211 2.02 -22.34 -3.36
C ASN A 211 1.97 -22.71 -1.88
N GLN A 212 2.92 -22.24 -1.09
CA GLN A 212 2.99 -22.46 0.36
C GLN A 212 2.33 -21.32 1.17
N PHE A 213 1.92 -20.24 0.52
CA PHE A 213 1.29 -19.08 1.17
C PHE A 213 -0.19 -19.04 0.82
N ALA A 214 -1.07 -19.21 1.81
CA ALA A 214 -2.52 -19.15 1.63
C ALA A 214 -3.06 -17.81 2.13
N ALA A 215 -3.27 -16.87 1.22
CA ALA A 215 -3.80 -15.54 1.48
C ALA A 215 -5.31 -15.44 1.23
N SER A 216 -6.03 -14.71 2.09
CA SER A 216 -7.45 -14.35 1.88
C SER A 216 -7.65 -13.01 1.15
N SER A 217 -6.61 -12.18 1.08
CA SER A 217 -6.62 -10.86 0.43
C SER A 217 -5.26 -10.60 -0.24
N GLY A 218 -5.13 -9.46 -0.92
CA GLY A 218 -3.85 -9.03 -1.50
C GLY A 218 -2.74 -8.97 -0.43
N PRO A 219 -1.50 -9.40 -0.74
CA PRO A 219 -0.37 -9.26 0.18
C PRO A 219 0.06 -7.79 0.31
N ALA A 220 1.05 -7.53 1.16
CA ALA A 220 1.79 -6.26 1.24
C ALA A 220 3.29 -6.52 1.16
N LEU A 221 4.04 -5.53 0.67
CA LEU A 221 5.49 -5.59 0.49
C LEU A 221 6.17 -4.35 1.07
N ALA A 222 7.34 -4.53 1.68
CA ALA A 222 8.26 -3.42 2.00
C ALA A 222 9.69 -3.93 2.16
N SER A 223 10.67 -3.17 1.71
CA SER A 223 12.07 -3.50 1.94
C SER A 223 12.64 -2.73 3.13
N ASP A 224 13.43 -3.39 3.97
CA ASP A 224 14.24 -2.73 5.00
C ASP A 224 15.61 -2.24 4.45
N GLY A 225 15.87 -2.47 3.16
CA GLY A 225 17.14 -2.21 2.47
C GLY A 225 18.01 -3.46 2.32
N ALA A 226 17.97 -4.39 3.28
CA ALA A 226 18.70 -5.66 3.25
C ALA A 226 17.83 -6.82 2.73
N THR A 227 16.55 -6.78 3.07
CA THR A 227 15.57 -7.84 2.86
C THR A 227 14.27 -7.23 2.33
N LEU A 228 13.51 -7.99 1.55
CA LEU A 228 12.13 -7.66 1.20
C LEU A 228 11.17 -8.47 2.07
N HIS A 229 10.26 -7.78 2.74
CA HIS A 229 9.26 -8.39 3.62
C HIS A 229 7.94 -8.50 2.88
N MET A 230 7.26 -9.63 3.04
CA MET A 230 5.89 -9.84 2.59
C MET A 230 5.00 -10.24 3.76
N ALA A 231 3.83 -9.62 3.87
CA ALA A 231 2.83 -9.99 4.84
C ALA A 231 1.46 -10.14 4.19
N TRP A 232 0.62 -11.02 4.73
CA TRP A 232 -0.73 -11.27 4.21
C TRP A 232 -1.66 -11.72 5.31
N ARG A 233 -2.95 -11.47 5.12
CA ARG A 233 -4.00 -12.10 5.94
C ARG A 233 -4.17 -13.54 5.48
N ARG A 234 -4.00 -14.50 6.39
CA ARG A 234 -4.13 -15.93 6.08
C ARG A 234 -5.57 -16.29 5.73
N ALA A 235 -5.74 -17.30 4.88
CA ALA A 235 -7.06 -17.76 4.46
C ALA A 235 -7.76 -18.67 5.49
N GLY A 236 -7.00 -19.32 6.38
CA GLY A 236 -7.54 -20.34 7.28
C GLY A 236 -7.96 -19.83 8.66
N ASP A 237 -7.37 -18.74 9.15
CA ASP A 237 -7.49 -18.35 10.55
C ASP A 237 -7.33 -16.84 10.81
N ASP A 238 -7.28 -16.02 9.76
CA ASP A 238 -7.18 -14.56 9.85
C ASP A 238 -5.93 -14.01 10.57
N HIS A 239 -4.99 -14.88 10.98
CA HIS A 239 -3.68 -14.44 11.45
C HIS A 239 -2.93 -13.76 10.30
N LEU A 240 -1.94 -12.95 10.66
CA LEU A 240 -1.00 -12.43 9.68
C LEU A 240 0.11 -13.44 9.43
N GLY A 241 0.26 -13.84 8.17
CA GLY A 241 1.42 -14.58 7.68
C GLY A 241 2.52 -13.60 7.29
N TRP A 242 3.77 -13.99 7.49
CA TRP A 242 4.95 -13.20 7.18
C TRP A 242 6.03 -14.07 6.53
N SER A 243 6.71 -13.53 5.52
CA SER A 243 7.87 -14.15 4.87
C SER A 243 8.85 -13.06 4.44
N THR A 244 10.10 -13.47 4.26
CA THR A 244 11.21 -12.60 3.86
C THR A 244 11.86 -13.12 2.59
N PHE A 245 12.35 -12.21 1.75
CA PHE A 245 13.07 -12.52 0.53
C PHE A 245 14.49 -12.00 0.62
N ASN A 246 15.45 -12.90 0.43
CA ASN A 246 16.89 -12.65 0.61
C ASN A 246 17.62 -12.22 -0.68
N GLY A 247 16.89 -11.90 -1.74
CA GLY A 247 17.45 -11.64 -3.08
C GLY A 247 17.31 -12.83 -4.03
N GLU A 248 17.11 -14.04 -3.53
CA GLU A 248 16.99 -15.25 -4.35
C GLU A 248 15.70 -16.03 -4.09
N THR A 249 15.38 -16.27 -2.82
CA THR A 249 14.25 -17.12 -2.42
C THR A 249 13.45 -16.52 -1.26
N TRP A 250 12.17 -16.86 -1.21
CA TRP A 250 11.29 -16.55 -0.10
C TRP A 250 11.49 -17.55 1.03
N SER A 251 11.57 -17.08 2.27
CA SER A 251 11.57 -17.93 3.45
C SER A 251 10.23 -18.65 3.62
N PRO A 252 10.17 -19.77 4.35
CA PRO A 252 8.90 -20.34 4.79
C PRO A 252 8.01 -19.32 5.52
N GLU A 253 6.71 -19.58 5.54
CA GLU A 253 5.74 -18.77 6.29
C GLU A 253 6.06 -18.81 7.79
N ILE A 254 6.09 -17.63 8.40
CA ILE A 254 5.99 -17.44 9.84
C ILE A 254 4.59 -16.90 10.13
N VAL A 255 3.85 -17.61 10.98
CA VAL A 255 2.52 -17.18 11.42
C VAL A 255 2.68 -16.32 12.67
N LEU A 256 2.22 -15.07 12.59
CA LEU A 256 2.17 -14.16 13.73
C LEU A 256 0.91 -14.46 14.55
N THR A 257 1.02 -15.38 15.50
CA THR A 257 -0.12 -15.95 16.26
C THR A 257 -0.72 -15.00 17.30
N ASP A 258 -0.05 -13.89 17.58
CA ASP A 258 -0.52 -12.86 18.52
C ASP A 258 -1.51 -11.89 17.87
N ARG A 259 -1.55 -11.79 16.54
CA ARG A 259 -2.32 -10.76 15.83
C ARG A 259 -3.18 -11.34 14.69
N ARG A 260 -4.37 -10.77 14.53
CA ARG A 260 -5.33 -11.12 13.47
C ARG A 260 -5.81 -9.86 12.79
N SER A 261 -6.19 -10.01 11.52
CA SER A 261 -6.66 -8.89 10.71
C SER A 261 -7.99 -9.18 10.04
N ALA A 262 -8.86 -8.19 9.93
CA ALA A 262 -10.06 -8.28 9.10
C ALA A 262 -9.76 -8.15 7.60
N ALA A 263 -8.61 -7.60 7.23
CA ALA A 263 -8.26 -7.26 5.85
C ALA A 263 -6.78 -7.45 5.52
N ALA A 264 -6.36 -7.09 4.30
CA ALA A 264 -4.94 -7.09 3.93
C ALA A 264 -4.14 -6.17 4.87
N PRO A 265 -2.95 -6.57 5.36
CA PRO A 265 -2.07 -5.65 6.07
C PRO A 265 -1.46 -4.64 5.09
N ALA A 266 -0.84 -3.59 5.62
CA ALA A 266 0.04 -2.69 4.89
C ALA A 266 1.46 -2.74 5.47
N LEU A 267 2.46 -2.62 4.61
CA LEU A 267 3.87 -2.56 4.99
C LEU A 267 4.51 -1.33 4.36
N ALA A 268 5.42 -0.69 5.10
CA ALA A 268 6.34 0.29 4.55
C ALA A 268 7.60 0.39 5.41
N GLN A 269 8.70 0.80 4.78
CA GLN A 269 9.93 1.07 5.49
C GLN A 269 9.82 2.40 6.27
N THR A 270 10.40 2.45 7.46
CA THR A 270 10.63 3.69 8.22
C THR A 270 11.92 4.36 7.75
N ASP A 271 12.15 5.63 8.12
CA ASP A 271 13.43 6.29 7.80
C ASP A 271 14.63 5.69 8.54
N SER A 272 14.39 4.95 9.63
CA SER A 272 15.43 4.25 10.37
C SER A 272 15.80 2.89 9.75
N GLY A 273 15.30 2.57 8.55
CA GLY A 273 15.51 1.27 7.91
C GLY A 273 14.76 0.11 8.56
N LYS A 274 13.73 0.38 9.37
CA LYS A 274 12.85 -0.65 9.96
C LYS A 274 11.63 -0.84 9.07
N VAL A 275 10.81 -1.86 9.33
CA VAL A 275 9.54 -2.05 8.62
C VAL A 275 8.38 -1.88 9.57
N ALA A 276 7.46 -0.97 9.26
CA ALA A 276 6.19 -0.86 9.96
C ALA A 276 5.14 -1.71 9.26
N MET A 277 4.30 -2.38 10.06
CA MET A 277 3.10 -3.05 9.61
C MET A 277 1.89 -2.39 10.25
N VAL A 278 0.86 -2.13 9.45
CA VAL A 278 -0.46 -1.67 9.90
C VAL A 278 -1.52 -2.64 9.43
N TRP A 279 -2.51 -2.93 10.27
CA TRP A 279 -3.64 -3.79 9.92
C TRP A 279 -4.94 -3.35 10.60
N ALA A 280 -6.07 -3.76 10.04
CA ALA A 280 -7.38 -3.58 10.65
C ALA A 280 -7.61 -4.67 11.70
N GLY A 281 -8.12 -4.32 12.87
CA GLY A 281 -8.51 -5.29 13.91
C GLY A 281 -9.47 -6.36 13.38
N ALA A 282 -9.40 -7.56 13.94
CA ALA A 282 -10.31 -8.64 13.60
C ALA A 282 -11.65 -8.50 14.35
N THR A 283 -12.68 -9.25 13.92
CA THR A 283 -14.05 -9.36 14.44
C THR A 283 -14.34 -8.58 15.74
N GLY A 284 -15.09 -7.48 15.62
CA GLY A 284 -15.51 -6.66 16.76
C GLY A 284 -14.52 -5.57 17.16
N ASP A 285 -13.35 -5.48 16.52
CA ASP A 285 -12.39 -4.39 16.69
C ASP A 285 -12.19 -3.61 15.38
N ASN A 286 -12.77 -2.42 15.30
CA ASN A 286 -12.61 -1.54 14.15
C ASN A 286 -11.35 -0.68 14.23
N ARG A 287 -10.48 -0.81 15.24
CA ARG A 287 -9.25 -0.02 15.32
C ARG A 287 -8.23 -0.47 14.30
N LEU A 288 -7.42 0.46 13.82
CA LEU A 288 -6.16 0.12 13.20
C LEU A 288 -5.13 -0.25 14.28
N TRP A 289 -4.30 -1.23 13.97
CA TRP A 289 -3.20 -1.71 14.81
C TRP A 289 -1.89 -1.60 14.06
N TRP A 290 -0.78 -1.53 14.79
CA TRP A 290 0.54 -1.47 14.20
C TRP A 290 1.61 -2.20 15.02
N SER A 291 2.72 -2.52 14.36
CA SER A 291 3.92 -3.12 14.93
C SER A 291 5.12 -2.81 14.03
N VAL A 292 6.33 -2.84 14.58
CA VAL A 292 7.56 -2.55 13.84
C VAL A 292 8.52 -3.72 13.92
N PHE A 293 9.08 -4.11 12.78
CA PHE A 293 10.18 -5.05 12.68
C PHE A 293 11.50 -4.29 12.84
N ASP A 294 12.31 -4.67 13.83
CA ASP A 294 13.55 -3.96 14.17
C ASP A 294 14.82 -4.49 13.48
N GLY A 295 14.66 -5.44 12.56
CA GLY A 295 15.75 -6.20 11.93
C GLY A 295 15.85 -7.63 12.47
N ASN A 296 15.30 -7.91 13.65
CA ASN A 296 15.31 -9.24 14.26
C ASN A 296 13.90 -9.73 14.62
N HIS A 297 13.08 -8.87 15.23
CA HIS A 297 11.77 -9.25 15.74
C HIS A 297 10.71 -8.18 15.46
N TRP A 298 9.45 -8.61 15.40
CA TRP A 298 8.30 -7.71 15.46
C TRP A 298 8.08 -7.26 16.90
N SER A 299 7.86 -5.97 17.10
CA SER A 299 7.41 -5.44 18.39
C SER A 299 6.04 -5.98 18.79
N GLU A 300 5.67 -5.81 20.05
CA GLU A 300 4.28 -5.97 20.48
C GLU A 300 3.35 -5.11 19.63
N GLN A 301 2.14 -5.61 19.39
CA GLN A 301 1.10 -4.88 18.68
C GLN A 301 0.58 -3.71 19.52
N GLN A 302 0.30 -2.60 18.85
CA GLN A 302 -0.21 -1.38 19.47
C GLN A 302 -1.45 -0.90 18.71
N PRO A 303 -2.57 -0.61 19.38
CA PRO A 303 -3.71 0.00 18.71
C PRO A 303 -3.43 1.48 18.46
N PHE A 304 -3.91 2.01 17.34
CA PHE A 304 -4.06 3.45 17.20
C PHE A 304 -5.18 3.92 18.14
N PRO A 305 -4.95 4.98 18.96
CA PRO A 305 -5.97 5.50 19.87
C PRO A 305 -7.09 6.28 19.15
N ASP A 306 -6.84 6.69 17.91
CA ASP A 306 -7.58 7.71 17.16
C ASP A 306 -7.87 7.31 15.71
N ARG A 307 -7.59 6.05 15.33
CA ARG A 307 -7.76 5.60 13.94
C ARG A 307 -8.51 4.27 13.89
N TRP A 308 -9.58 4.28 13.10
CA TRP A 308 -10.43 3.13 12.86
C TRP A 308 -10.46 2.80 11.36
N SER A 309 -10.72 1.54 11.04
CA SER A 309 -10.97 1.03 9.70
C SER A 309 -12.46 0.82 9.48
N ASN A 310 -12.96 1.20 8.30
CA ASN A 310 -14.34 0.97 7.86
C ASN A 310 -14.49 -0.38 7.14
N ARG A 311 -15.54 -1.18 7.41
CA ARG A 311 -16.03 -2.30 6.56
C ARG A 311 -14.97 -3.26 5.98
N GLY A 312 -13.85 -3.48 6.68
CA GLY A 312 -12.76 -4.34 6.18
C GLY A 312 -11.87 -3.69 5.12
N HIS A 313 -11.86 -2.36 5.01
CA HIS A 313 -10.88 -1.59 4.25
C HIS A 313 -9.66 -1.29 5.13
N PRO A 314 -8.46 -1.79 4.78
CA PRO A 314 -7.24 -1.52 5.53
C PRO A 314 -6.71 -0.11 5.28
N ALA A 315 -5.55 0.18 5.86
CA ALA A 315 -4.73 1.32 5.48
C ALA A 315 -3.79 0.98 4.31
N ALA A 316 -3.15 1.98 3.72
CA ALA A 316 -1.97 1.84 2.88
C ALA A 316 -0.84 2.73 3.40
N LEU A 317 0.41 2.31 3.17
CA LEU A 317 1.61 2.98 3.68
C LEU A 317 2.60 3.33 2.56
N ALA A 318 3.40 4.39 2.74
CA ALA A 318 4.48 4.81 1.84
C ALA A 318 5.69 5.42 2.57
#